data_AF-A0A3M1YG84-F1
#
_entry.id   AF-A0A3M1YG84-F1
#
_cell.length_a   1.000
_cell.length_b   1.000
_cell.length_c   1.000
_cell.angle_alpha   90.00
_cell.angle_beta   90.00
_cell.angle_gamma   90.00
#
_symmetry.space_group_name_H-M   'P 1'
#
loop_
_entity.id
_entity.type
_entity.pdbx_description
1 polymer ?
#
loop_
_entity_poly.entity_id
_entity_poly.type
_entity_poly.pdbx_seq_one_letter_code
_entity_poly.pdbx_strand_id
1 'polypeptide(L)'
;MRQYFLFLALAAGLFFGCEMPSSPAETAEEPTTETFNWNPENFSDKKIIRYQIPGFDQLSLQQKKLVYYLTQAGLAGRDITYDQNYRHNLSIRRCLEHIIQNYSGDKTTDDWKNLVLYAKEVWFANGIHHHYSSDKFMPMFSEEYFRKLMAETGAKLSEEALEAMFVADKDPKKVNLDPTKDLVLASAVNFYDPDIKEAEVDAYYAKIIDPNDETPISYGLNTKMVRDADGSVKEVTYSANGMYAPAIREIIK
;
A
#
# COMPACT_ATOMS: atom_id res chain seq x y z
N MET A 1 -39.97 31.42 44.00
CA MET A 1 -40.97 30.33 44.14
C MET A 1 -40.45 29.17 43.30
N ARG A 2 -40.13 27.97 43.80
CA ARG A 2 -40.51 27.21 44.99
C ARG A 2 -39.39 26.17 45.21
N GLN A 3 -39.04 25.96 46.47
CA GLN A 3 -38.03 25.03 47.00
C GLN A 3 -38.45 23.56 46.84
N TYR A 4 -37.52 22.62 47.02
CA TYR A 4 -37.43 21.60 48.11
C TYR A 4 -36.51 20.43 47.67
N PHE A 5 -35.33 20.28 48.30
CA PHE A 5 -34.94 19.29 49.33
C PHE A 5 -34.86 17.82 48.82
N LEU A 6 -33.66 17.23 48.65
CA LEU A 6 -32.79 16.54 49.63
C LEU A 6 -33.38 15.22 50.15
N PHE A 7 -32.76 14.08 49.83
CA PHE A 7 -32.66 12.91 50.72
C PHE A 7 -31.46 12.01 50.35
N LEU A 8 -30.50 11.92 51.29
CA LEU A 8 -29.50 10.88 51.41
C LEU A 8 -30.16 9.54 51.79
N ALA A 9 -29.59 8.43 51.32
CA ALA A 9 -29.66 7.16 52.04
C ALA A 9 -28.28 6.50 52.04
N LEU A 10 -27.69 6.46 53.23
CA LEU A 10 -26.45 5.82 53.63
C LEU A 10 -26.76 4.33 53.91
N ALA A 11 -25.95 3.39 53.40
CA ALA A 11 -25.96 2.01 53.86
C ALA A 11 -24.54 1.60 54.25
N ALA A 12 -24.28 1.61 55.56
CA ALA A 12 -23.07 1.11 56.18
C ALA A 12 -23.21 -0.40 56.44
N GLY A 13 -22.25 -1.18 55.96
CA GLY A 13 -22.05 -2.58 56.33
C GLY A 13 -20.61 -2.76 56.83
N LEU A 14 -20.44 -2.83 58.15
CA LEU A 14 -19.25 -3.39 58.78
C LEU A 14 -19.43 -4.91 58.84
N PHE A 15 -18.38 -5.70 58.58
CA PHE A 15 -17.65 -6.40 59.63
C PHE A 15 -16.70 -7.51 59.12
N PHE A 16 -15.58 -7.60 59.86
CA PHE A 16 -14.67 -8.73 60.07
C PHE A 16 -13.61 -9.09 59.01
N GLY A 17 -12.36 -8.80 59.39
CA GLY A 17 -11.15 -9.22 58.71
C GLY A 17 -10.73 -10.65 59.03
N CYS A 18 -9.80 -11.12 58.21
CA CYS A 18 -8.89 -12.21 58.52
C CYS A 18 -7.48 -11.71 58.18
N GLU A 19 -6.69 -11.53 59.22
CA GLU A 19 -5.27 -11.22 59.14
C GLU A 19 -4.54 -12.55 58.89
N MET A 20 -3.83 -12.66 57.77
CA MET A 20 -2.97 -13.80 57.45
C MET A 20 -1.49 -13.36 57.40
N PRO A 21 -0.55 -14.22 57.77
CA PRO A 21 0.82 -13.82 58.13
C PRO A 21 1.63 -13.41 56.91
N SER A 22 2.49 -12.41 57.09
CA SER A 22 3.46 -11.94 56.11
C SER A 22 4.54 -13.01 55.84
N SER A 23 4.56 -13.54 54.63
CA SER A 23 5.74 -14.22 54.06
C SER A 23 6.56 -13.18 53.28
N PRO A 24 7.91 -13.24 53.26
CA PRO A 24 8.72 -12.22 52.59
C PRO A 24 8.40 -12.23 51.10
N ALA A 25 7.96 -11.10 50.57
CA ALA A 25 7.90 -10.90 49.14
C ALA A 25 9.34 -10.88 48.63
N GLU A 26 9.74 -11.94 47.92
CA GLU A 26 10.79 -11.81 46.91
C GLU A 26 10.36 -10.68 45.99
N THR A 27 11.17 -9.63 45.96
CA THR A 27 11.07 -8.57 44.97
C THR A 27 11.32 -9.22 43.61
N ALA A 28 10.26 -9.71 42.98
CA ALA A 28 10.27 -9.97 41.56
C ALA A 28 10.53 -8.62 40.90
N GLU A 29 11.71 -8.48 40.29
CA GLU A 29 11.97 -7.38 39.37
C GLU A 29 10.83 -7.38 38.35
N GLU A 30 10.01 -6.33 38.36
CA GLU A 30 9.00 -6.15 37.32
C GLU A 30 9.74 -6.12 35.98
N PRO A 31 9.36 -6.99 35.02
CA PRO A 31 9.95 -6.90 33.71
C PRO A 31 9.59 -5.52 33.18
N THR A 32 10.62 -4.72 32.86
CA THR A 32 10.46 -3.45 32.19
C THR A 32 9.71 -3.70 30.89
N THR A 33 8.40 -3.49 30.89
CA THR A 33 7.60 -3.50 29.67
C THR A 33 8.07 -2.31 28.85
N GLU A 34 8.86 -2.54 27.80
CA GLU A 34 9.01 -1.54 26.76
C GLU A 34 7.60 -1.12 26.31
N THR A 35 7.29 0.16 26.48
CA THR A 35 5.98 0.69 26.12
C THR A 35 5.81 0.56 24.61
N PHE A 36 4.72 -0.09 24.17
CA PHE A 36 4.48 -0.32 22.75
C PHE A 36 4.37 1.02 21.99
N ASN A 37 5.31 1.26 21.08
CA ASN A 37 5.29 2.46 20.25
C ASN A 37 4.25 2.34 19.12
N TRP A 38 3.10 2.99 19.30
CA TRP A 38 1.98 3.04 18.35
C TRP A 38 2.28 3.89 17.10
N ASN A 39 3.16 4.88 17.21
CA ASN A 39 3.49 5.80 16.13
C ASN A 39 5.01 5.84 15.90
N PRO A 40 5.58 4.83 15.22
CA PRO A 40 7.02 4.79 14.96
C PRO A 40 7.53 5.98 14.15
N GLU A 41 6.71 6.55 13.26
CA GLU A 41 7.20 7.54 12.30
C GLU A 41 6.06 8.38 11.70
N ASN A 42 6.34 9.67 11.46
CA ASN A 42 5.57 10.53 10.57
C ASN A 42 6.48 11.06 9.46
N PHE A 43 5.96 11.20 8.24
CA PHE A 43 6.67 11.85 7.14
C PHE A 43 5.67 12.46 6.16
N SER A 44 6.01 13.61 5.56
CA SER A 44 5.07 14.34 4.69
C SER A 44 3.72 14.53 5.41
N ASP A 45 2.62 14.20 4.75
CA ASP A 45 1.26 14.17 5.28
C ASP A 45 0.83 12.81 5.88
N LYS A 46 1.77 11.86 6.07
CA LYS A 46 1.50 10.47 6.47
C LYS A 46 1.97 10.17 7.89
N LYS A 47 1.18 9.34 8.59
CA LYS A 47 1.48 8.79 9.90
C LYS A 47 1.54 7.26 9.82
N ILE A 48 2.66 6.66 10.21
CA ILE A 48 2.78 5.20 10.28
C ILE A 48 2.28 4.76 11.64
N ILE A 49 1.24 3.92 11.64
CA ILE A 49 0.63 3.41 12.86
C ILE A 49 0.90 1.91 12.96
N ARG A 50 1.27 1.45 14.15
CA ARG A 50 1.37 0.03 14.50
C ARG A 50 0.15 -0.39 15.30
N TYR A 51 -0.28 -1.64 15.16
CA TYR A 51 -1.36 -2.21 15.95
C TYR A 51 -0.89 -3.50 16.63
N GLN A 52 -1.44 -3.79 17.81
CA GLN A 52 -1.28 -5.07 18.47
C GLN A 52 -2.34 -6.06 17.96
N ILE A 53 -2.07 -7.37 18.10
CA ILE A 53 -3.03 -8.43 17.76
C ILE A 53 -3.37 -9.21 19.06
N PRO A 54 -4.21 -8.64 19.95
CA PRO A 54 -4.59 -9.31 21.19
C PRO A 54 -5.24 -10.66 20.92
N GLY A 55 -4.93 -11.66 21.74
CA GLY A 55 -5.49 -13.00 21.62
C GLY A 55 -4.82 -13.89 20.57
N PHE A 56 -3.87 -13.39 19.77
CA PHE A 56 -3.10 -14.24 18.86
C PHE A 56 -2.40 -15.38 19.60
N ASP A 57 -1.86 -15.12 20.79
CA ASP A 57 -1.17 -16.14 21.58
C ASP A 57 -2.09 -17.25 22.10
N GLN A 58 -3.39 -16.97 22.21
CA GLN A 58 -4.42 -17.92 22.64
C GLN A 58 -4.85 -18.88 21.53
N LEU A 59 -4.47 -18.62 20.28
CA LEU A 59 -4.76 -19.51 19.16
C LEU A 59 -4.00 -20.84 19.33
N SER A 60 -4.68 -21.94 18.96
CA SER A 60 -4.02 -23.23 18.80
C SER A 60 -2.93 -23.14 17.73
N LEU A 61 -1.96 -24.07 17.76
CA LEU A 61 -0.91 -24.13 16.74
C LEU A 61 -1.49 -24.24 15.32
N GLN A 62 -2.59 -24.99 15.14
CA GLN A 62 -3.23 -25.13 13.83
C GLN A 62 -3.83 -23.81 13.33
N GLN A 63 -4.46 -23.04 14.21
CA GLN A 63 -4.98 -21.71 13.86
C GLN A 63 -3.85 -20.72 13.56
N LYS A 64 -2.75 -20.75 14.34
CA LYS A 64 -1.56 -19.92 14.07
C LYS A 64 -0.95 -20.23 12.70
N LYS A 65 -0.87 -21.51 12.32
CA LYS A 65 -0.44 -21.94 10.99
C LYS A 65 -1.38 -21.42 9.89
N LEU A 66 -2.69 -21.54 10.07
CA LEU A 66 -3.67 -20.99 9.13
C LEU A 66 -3.47 -19.48 8.93
N VAL A 67 -3.40 -18.71 10.03
CA VAL A 67 -3.16 -17.26 9.98
C VAL A 67 -1.85 -16.93 9.28
N TYR A 68 -0.77 -17.68 9.58
CA TYR A 68 0.52 -17.50 8.94
C TYR A 68 0.41 -17.67 7.42
N TYR A 69 -0.17 -18.77 6.93
CA TYR A 69 -0.27 -19.03 5.50
C TYR A 69 -1.17 -18.02 4.77
N LEU A 70 -2.30 -17.62 5.37
CA LEU A 70 -3.15 -16.55 4.83
C LEU A 70 -2.41 -15.21 4.74
N THR A 71 -1.56 -14.91 5.72
CA THR A 71 -0.74 -13.69 5.72
C THR A 71 0.33 -13.76 4.63
N GLN A 72 1.01 -14.90 4.46
CA GLN A 72 2.01 -15.07 3.40
C GLN A 72 1.36 -14.93 2.01
N ALA A 73 0.19 -15.53 1.79
CA ALA A 73 -0.58 -15.37 0.57
C ALA A 73 -0.95 -13.90 0.30
N GLY A 74 -1.38 -13.16 1.33
CA GLY A 74 -1.66 -11.72 1.21
C GLY A 74 -0.42 -10.89 0.85
N LEU A 75 0.73 -11.18 1.46
CA LEU A 75 2.00 -10.47 1.20
C LEU A 75 2.57 -10.75 -0.20
N ALA A 76 2.34 -11.94 -0.75
CA ALA A 76 2.80 -12.31 -2.09
C ALA A 76 2.16 -11.46 -3.21
N GLY A 77 1.00 -10.84 -2.96
CA GLY A 77 0.31 -9.97 -3.91
C GLY A 77 0.87 -8.55 -4.05
N ARG A 78 1.84 -8.14 -3.22
CA ARG A 78 2.33 -6.75 -3.17
C ARG A 78 2.74 -6.21 -4.54
N ASP A 79 3.55 -6.96 -5.29
CA ASP A 79 4.08 -6.50 -6.58
C ASP A 79 2.99 -6.37 -7.66
N ILE A 80 1.88 -7.12 -7.53
CA ILE A 80 0.71 -6.97 -8.41
C ILE A 80 0.11 -5.57 -8.25
N THR A 81 -0.07 -5.11 -7.01
CA THR A 81 -0.63 -3.77 -6.74
C THR A 81 0.26 -2.65 -7.27
N TYR A 82 1.59 -2.75 -7.13
CA TYR A 82 2.50 -1.76 -7.70
C TYR A 82 2.34 -1.67 -9.22
N ASP A 83 2.35 -2.82 -9.89
CA ASP A 83 2.23 -2.88 -11.35
C ASP A 83 0.88 -2.37 -11.85
N GLN A 84 -0.22 -2.78 -11.20
CA GLN A 84 -1.57 -2.30 -11.51
C GLN A 84 -1.71 -0.79 -11.30
N ASN A 85 -1.09 -0.23 -10.26
CA ASN A 85 -1.15 1.21 -10.01
C ASN A 85 -0.45 2.03 -11.10
N TYR A 86 0.64 1.53 -11.69
CA TYR A 86 1.35 2.21 -12.79
C TYR A 86 2.46 1.32 -13.38
N ARG A 87 2.59 1.30 -14.71
CA ARG A 87 3.53 0.43 -15.45
C ARG A 87 5.01 0.55 -15.07
N HIS A 88 5.45 1.71 -14.56
CA HIS A 88 6.85 1.95 -14.17
C HIS A 88 7.10 1.79 -12.66
N ASN A 89 6.07 1.51 -11.86
CA ASN A 89 6.21 1.48 -10.40
C ASN A 89 7.21 0.43 -9.91
N LEU A 90 7.21 -0.78 -10.48
CA LEU A 90 8.14 -1.82 -10.06
C LEU A 90 9.59 -1.48 -10.38
N SER A 91 9.88 -0.89 -11.55
CA SER A 91 11.23 -0.48 -11.92
C SER A 91 11.72 0.70 -11.08
N ILE A 92 10.87 1.71 -10.87
CA ILE A 92 11.16 2.87 -10.01
C ILE A 92 11.42 2.43 -8.56
N ARG A 93 10.54 1.61 -7.98
CA ARG A 93 10.69 1.08 -6.62
C ARG A 93 12.02 0.33 -6.47
N ARG A 94 12.32 -0.59 -7.37
CA ARG A 94 13.55 -1.38 -7.34
C ARG A 94 14.80 -0.52 -7.51
N CYS A 95 14.74 0.52 -8.35
CA CYS A 95 15.82 1.50 -8.51
C CYS A 95 16.09 2.27 -7.20
N LEU A 96 15.04 2.82 -6.58
CA LEU A 96 15.13 3.53 -5.30
C LEU A 96 15.68 2.62 -4.19
N GLU A 97 15.16 1.40 -4.07
CA GLU A 97 15.61 0.40 -3.09
C GLU A 97 17.09 0.04 -3.30
N HIS A 98 17.51 -0.17 -4.55
CA HIS A 98 18.90 -0.47 -4.90
C HIS A 98 19.83 0.69 -4.54
N ILE A 99 19.46 1.93 -4.87
CA ILE A 99 20.23 3.12 -4.50
C ILE A 99 20.36 3.22 -2.97
N ILE A 100 19.24 3.10 -2.24
CA ILE A 100 19.22 3.23 -0.78
C ILE A 100 20.11 2.17 -0.09
N GLN A 101 20.07 0.93 -0.59
CA GLN A 101 20.86 -0.18 -0.05
C GLN A 101 22.35 -0.08 -0.36
N ASN A 102 22.72 0.42 -1.54
CA ASN A 102 24.10 0.34 -2.04
C ASN A 102 24.86 1.67 -2.02
N TYR A 103 24.19 2.82 -1.80
CA TYR A 103 24.87 4.10 -1.72
C TYR A 103 25.75 4.17 -0.47
N SER A 104 27.03 4.48 -0.65
CA SER A 104 28.04 4.60 0.41
C SER A 104 28.59 6.01 0.58
N GLY A 105 28.02 7.00 -0.13
CA GLY A 105 28.40 8.41 0.01
C GLY A 105 27.73 9.10 1.20
N ASP A 106 27.71 10.44 1.19
CA ASP A 106 27.17 11.24 2.28
C ASP A 106 25.63 11.18 2.33
N LYS A 107 25.11 10.63 3.43
CA LYS A 107 23.67 10.47 3.71
C LYS A 107 23.09 11.58 4.60
N THR A 108 23.84 12.64 4.84
CA THR A 108 23.43 13.78 5.68
C THR A 108 22.92 14.97 4.88
N THR A 109 23.09 14.95 3.56
CA THR A 109 22.65 16.01 2.65
C THR A 109 21.13 16.10 2.55
N ASP A 110 20.61 17.27 2.18
CA ASP A 110 19.17 17.46 2.01
C ASP A 110 18.63 16.72 0.79
N ASP A 111 19.40 16.61 -0.30
CA ASP A 111 19.04 15.78 -1.45
C ASP A 111 18.87 14.31 -1.07
N TRP A 112 19.75 13.77 -0.24
CA TRP A 112 19.62 12.39 0.24
C TRP A 112 18.36 12.21 1.10
N LYS A 113 18.10 13.15 2.02
CA LYS A 113 16.88 13.14 2.85
C LYS A 113 15.62 13.20 1.98
N ASN A 114 15.63 14.03 0.94
CA ASN A 114 14.52 14.16 -0.01
C ASN A 114 14.33 12.89 -0.85
N LEU A 115 15.41 12.20 -1.22
CA LEU A 115 15.32 10.89 -1.89
C LEU A 115 14.71 9.82 -0.97
N VAL A 116 15.16 9.75 0.28
CA VAL A 116 14.60 8.80 1.25
C VAL A 116 13.13 9.13 1.54
N LEU A 117 12.76 10.41 1.62
CA LEU A 117 11.37 10.84 1.76
C LEU A 117 10.53 10.37 0.56
N TYR A 118 10.98 10.64 -0.67
CA TYR A 118 10.29 10.20 -1.88
C TYR A 118 10.11 8.67 -1.93
N ALA A 119 11.16 7.90 -1.57
CA ALA A 119 11.06 6.45 -1.49
C ALA A 119 10.01 5.98 -0.47
N LYS A 120 9.91 6.63 0.69
CA LYS A 120 8.86 6.35 1.68
C LYS A 120 7.47 6.66 1.16
N GLU A 121 7.29 7.74 0.40
CA GLU A 121 6.02 8.04 -0.25
C GLU A 121 5.63 6.97 -1.28
N VAL A 122 6.59 6.52 -2.10
CA VAL A 122 6.41 5.42 -3.05
C VAL A 122 6.07 4.10 -2.35
N TRP A 123 6.71 3.81 -1.22
CA TRP A 123 6.40 2.63 -0.43
C TRP A 123 5.00 2.68 0.17
N PHE A 124 4.63 3.82 0.75
CA PHE A 124 3.34 4.00 1.39
C PHE A 124 2.18 3.94 0.39
N ALA A 125 2.33 4.57 -0.78
CA ALA A 125 1.26 4.67 -1.76
C ALA A 125 1.19 3.51 -2.76
N ASN A 126 2.10 2.54 -2.65
CA ASN A 126 2.29 1.48 -3.64
C ASN A 126 2.53 2.01 -5.06
N GLY A 127 3.28 3.10 -5.20
CA GLY A 127 3.58 3.76 -6.48
C GLY A 127 3.90 5.24 -6.37
N ILE A 128 4.18 5.88 -7.51
CA ILE A 128 4.59 7.31 -7.58
C ILE A 128 3.44 8.32 -7.49
N HIS A 129 2.22 7.86 -7.21
CA HIS A 129 1.03 8.70 -7.10
C HIS A 129 0.46 8.65 -5.70
N HIS A 130 -0.03 9.78 -5.23
CA HIS A 130 -0.66 9.94 -3.94
C HIS A 130 -1.84 8.98 -3.77
N HIS A 131 -1.79 8.15 -2.73
CA HIS A 131 -2.79 7.12 -2.45
C HIS A 131 -4.24 7.63 -2.38
N TYR A 132 -4.45 8.87 -1.90
CA TYR A 132 -5.76 9.52 -1.83
C TYR A 132 -6.10 10.40 -3.05
N SER A 133 -5.38 11.51 -3.28
CA SER A 133 -5.70 12.45 -4.39
C SER A 133 -5.39 11.92 -5.79
N SER A 134 -4.66 10.81 -5.90
CA SER A 134 -4.12 10.25 -7.15
C SER A 134 -3.09 11.13 -7.86
N ASP A 135 -2.72 12.29 -7.33
CA ASP A 135 -1.72 13.18 -7.94
C ASP A 135 -0.32 12.58 -7.87
N LYS A 136 0.49 12.80 -8.89
CA LYS A 136 1.87 12.33 -8.90
C LYS A 136 2.73 13.05 -7.85
N PHE A 137 3.56 12.30 -7.14
CA PHE A 137 4.60 12.87 -6.28
C PHE A 137 5.72 13.47 -7.14
N MET A 138 6.08 14.72 -6.84
CA MET A 138 7.24 15.35 -7.46
C MET A 138 8.47 15.20 -6.56
N PRO A 139 9.59 14.65 -7.06
CA PRO A 139 10.85 14.59 -6.32
C PRO A 139 11.32 15.98 -5.89
N MET A 140 11.78 16.10 -4.64
CA MET A 140 12.40 17.33 -4.09
C MET A 140 13.94 17.31 -4.24
N PHE A 141 14.44 16.58 -5.23
CA PHE A 141 15.85 16.48 -5.62
C PHE A 141 15.90 16.48 -7.16
N SER A 142 17.05 16.86 -7.73
CA SER A 142 17.17 16.96 -9.19
C SER A 142 17.30 15.59 -9.86
N GLU A 143 16.88 15.52 -11.12
CA GLU A 143 17.12 14.35 -11.97
C GLU A 143 18.63 14.08 -12.13
N GLU A 144 19.45 15.13 -12.24
CA GLU A 144 20.92 15.02 -12.30
C GLU A 144 21.48 14.32 -11.06
N TYR A 145 21.01 14.70 -9.87
CA TYR A 145 21.42 14.05 -8.62
C TYR A 145 20.99 12.58 -8.59
N PHE A 146 19.77 12.27 -9.03
CA PHE A 146 19.30 10.90 -9.11
C PHE A 146 20.13 10.04 -10.08
N ARG A 147 20.45 10.58 -11.27
CA ARG A 147 21.33 9.92 -12.25
C ARG A 147 22.73 9.70 -11.72
N LYS A 148 23.28 10.65 -10.95
CA LYS A 148 24.55 10.49 -10.26
C LYS A 148 24.51 9.29 -9.30
N LEU A 149 23.48 9.21 -8.46
CA LEU A 149 23.32 8.07 -7.54
C LEU A 149 23.14 6.74 -8.28
N MET A 150 22.42 6.73 -9.39
CA MET A 150 22.30 5.55 -10.25
C MET A 150 23.67 5.12 -10.79
N ALA A 151 24.49 6.06 -11.27
CA ALA A 151 25.82 5.78 -11.78
C ALA A 151 26.76 5.25 -10.67
N GLU A 152 26.71 5.84 -9.48
CA GLU A 152 27.55 5.44 -8.32
C GLU A 152 27.17 4.08 -7.74
N THR A 153 25.90 3.68 -7.83
CA THR A 153 25.39 2.41 -7.28
C THR A 153 25.19 1.32 -8.32
N GLY A 154 25.32 1.64 -9.61
CA GLY A 154 25.00 0.74 -10.72
C GLY A 154 23.50 0.48 -10.91
N ALA A 155 22.62 1.27 -10.29
CA ALA A 155 21.18 1.19 -10.51
C ALA A 155 20.83 1.55 -11.95
N LYS A 156 19.76 0.95 -12.48
CA LYS A 156 19.29 1.18 -13.85
C LYS A 156 17.80 1.47 -13.85
N LEU A 157 17.42 2.44 -14.67
CA LEU A 157 16.04 2.85 -14.91
C LEU A 157 15.93 3.31 -16.36
N SER A 158 14.81 3.05 -17.02
CA SER A 158 14.58 3.52 -18.39
C SER A 158 14.36 5.03 -18.42
N GLU A 159 14.66 5.66 -19.55
CA GLU A 159 14.41 7.09 -19.76
C GLU A 159 12.92 7.43 -19.57
N GLU A 160 12.01 6.58 -20.04
CA GLU A 160 10.56 6.79 -19.85
C GLU A 160 10.16 6.78 -18.36
N ALA A 161 10.77 5.92 -17.54
CA ALA A 161 10.49 5.88 -16.11
C ALA A 161 11.16 7.04 -15.36
N LEU A 162 12.29 7.58 -15.86
CA LEU A 162 12.88 8.81 -15.36
C LEU A 162 11.98 10.01 -15.68
N GLU A 163 11.52 10.13 -16.92
CA GLU A 163 10.54 11.15 -17.32
C GLU A 163 9.28 11.06 -16.46
N ALA A 164 8.77 9.84 -16.23
CA ALA A 164 7.63 9.63 -15.34
C ALA A 164 7.84 10.24 -13.94
N MET A 165 9.05 10.13 -13.38
CA MET A 165 9.36 10.70 -12.06
C MET A 165 9.49 12.23 -12.09
N PHE A 166 10.14 12.80 -13.10
CA PHE A 166 10.60 14.20 -13.06
C PHE A 166 9.81 15.18 -13.95
N VAL A 167 9.10 14.71 -14.97
CA VAL A 167 8.36 15.56 -15.92
C VAL A 167 6.92 15.72 -15.43
N ALA A 168 6.55 16.91 -14.93
CA ALA A 168 5.29 17.11 -14.18
C ALA A 168 4.02 16.70 -14.94
N ASP A 169 3.95 16.93 -16.25
CA ASP A 169 2.81 16.64 -17.12
C ASP A 169 2.80 15.19 -17.66
N LYS A 170 3.85 14.41 -17.43
CA LYS A 170 3.88 12.97 -17.75
C LYS A 170 3.11 12.19 -16.68
N ASP A 171 2.03 11.52 -17.07
CA ASP A 171 1.25 10.63 -16.20
C ASP A 171 0.89 11.27 -14.83
N PRO A 172 0.29 12.48 -14.81
CA PRO A 172 0.18 13.32 -13.61
C PRO A 172 -0.84 12.81 -12.58
N LYS A 173 -1.75 11.92 -12.98
CA LYS A 173 -2.75 11.32 -12.09
C LYS A 173 -2.82 9.81 -12.30
N LYS A 174 -2.86 9.05 -11.21
CA LYS A 174 -3.14 7.60 -11.23
C LYS A 174 -4.54 7.32 -11.78
N VAL A 175 -5.53 7.98 -11.20
CA VAL A 175 -6.93 7.94 -11.60
C VAL A 175 -7.37 9.37 -11.87
N ASN A 176 -7.88 9.60 -13.07
CA ASN A 176 -8.46 10.86 -13.48
C ASN A 176 -9.99 10.73 -13.48
N LEU A 177 -10.66 11.75 -12.95
CA LEU A 177 -12.13 11.81 -12.84
C LEU A 177 -12.68 13.09 -13.50
N ASP A 178 -11.87 13.77 -14.30
CA ASP A 178 -12.28 14.94 -15.07
C ASP A 178 -13.12 14.49 -16.27
N PRO A 179 -14.45 14.73 -16.28
CA PRO A 179 -15.34 14.24 -17.35
C PRO A 179 -15.10 14.95 -18.70
N THR A 180 -14.24 15.97 -18.74
CA THR A 180 -13.84 16.63 -19.99
C THR A 180 -12.68 15.92 -20.70
N LYS A 181 -12.08 14.91 -20.06
CA LYS A 181 -10.98 14.09 -20.58
C LYS A 181 -11.45 12.66 -20.82
N ASP A 182 -10.71 11.94 -21.67
CA ASP A 182 -10.82 10.49 -21.77
C ASP A 182 -10.29 9.87 -20.47
N LEU A 183 -11.17 9.26 -19.66
CA LEU A 183 -10.81 8.85 -18.30
C LEU A 183 -9.80 7.70 -18.30
N VAL A 184 -9.84 6.84 -19.31
CA VAL A 184 -8.91 5.73 -19.48
C VAL A 184 -7.54 6.27 -19.86
N LEU A 185 -7.46 7.03 -20.95
CA LEU A 185 -6.21 7.54 -21.50
C LEU A 185 -5.54 8.56 -20.56
N ALA A 186 -6.33 9.36 -19.84
CA ALA A 186 -5.82 10.38 -18.92
C ALA A 186 -5.44 9.84 -17.53
N SER A 187 -5.64 8.54 -17.27
CA SER A 187 -5.29 7.85 -16.03
C SER A 187 -4.02 7.03 -16.22
N ALA A 188 -3.06 7.16 -15.30
CA ALA A 188 -1.82 6.37 -15.35
C ALA A 188 -2.01 4.91 -14.90
N VAL A 189 -3.16 4.55 -14.31
CA VAL A 189 -3.44 3.19 -13.85
C VAL A 189 -3.24 2.16 -14.96
N ASN A 190 -2.59 1.05 -14.65
CA ASN A 190 -2.10 0.07 -15.62
C ASN A 190 -3.12 -1.04 -15.91
N PHE A 191 -4.42 -0.76 -15.78
CA PHE A 191 -5.48 -1.69 -16.18
C PHE A 191 -5.73 -1.71 -17.69
N TYR A 192 -5.22 -0.69 -18.40
CA TYR A 192 -5.32 -0.53 -19.83
C TYR A 192 -3.91 -0.22 -20.37
N ASP A 193 -3.61 -0.61 -21.60
CA ASP A 193 -2.40 -0.12 -22.27
C ASP A 193 -2.46 1.41 -22.49
N PRO A 194 -1.30 2.10 -22.56
CA PRO A 194 -1.24 3.56 -22.48
C PRO A 194 -1.91 4.32 -23.63
N ASP A 195 -2.34 3.62 -24.68
CA ASP A 195 -2.96 4.17 -25.89
C ASP A 195 -4.43 3.76 -26.05
N ILE A 196 -5.00 3.04 -25.08
CA ILE A 196 -6.42 2.63 -25.09
C ILE A 196 -7.29 3.80 -24.62
N LYS A 197 -8.41 3.99 -25.32
CA LYS A 197 -9.41 5.03 -25.02
C LYS A 197 -10.66 4.48 -24.36
N GLU A 198 -11.38 5.34 -23.67
CA GLU A 198 -12.67 5.03 -23.03
C GLU A 198 -13.67 4.41 -24.01
N ALA A 199 -13.82 5.02 -25.20
CA ALA A 199 -14.74 4.53 -26.22
C ALA A 199 -14.40 3.10 -26.74
N GLU A 200 -13.13 2.71 -26.73
CA GLU A 200 -12.72 1.36 -27.11
C GLU A 200 -13.05 0.33 -26.04
N VAL A 201 -12.91 0.72 -24.77
CA VAL A 201 -13.28 -0.10 -23.61
C VAL A 201 -14.79 -0.32 -23.58
N ASP A 202 -15.58 0.76 -23.74
CA ASP A 202 -17.04 0.68 -23.81
C ASP A 202 -17.50 -0.22 -24.97
N ALA A 203 -16.91 -0.03 -26.15
CA ALA A 203 -17.23 -0.83 -27.32
C ALA A 203 -16.83 -2.32 -27.16
N TYR A 204 -15.80 -2.62 -26.37
CA TYR A 204 -15.40 -4.00 -26.06
C TYR A 204 -16.43 -4.64 -25.13
N TYR A 205 -16.73 -4.01 -23.99
CA TYR A 205 -17.65 -4.60 -23.01
C TYR A 205 -19.09 -4.69 -23.51
N ALA A 206 -19.56 -3.72 -24.30
CA ALA A 206 -20.89 -3.78 -24.92
C ALA A 206 -21.09 -4.99 -25.85
N LYS A 207 -20.00 -5.59 -26.36
CA LYS A 207 -20.08 -6.79 -27.22
C LYS A 207 -20.15 -8.10 -26.45
N ILE A 208 -19.61 -8.14 -25.23
CA ILE A 208 -19.46 -9.39 -24.46
C ILE A 208 -20.43 -9.49 -23.28
N ILE A 209 -20.98 -8.37 -22.82
CA ILE A 209 -22.01 -8.34 -21.78
C ILE A 209 -23.33 -8.84 -22.37
N ASP A 210 -23.93 -9.85 -21.72
CA ASP A 210 -25.31 -10.24 -21.99
C ASP A 210 -26.25 -9.44 -21.07
N PRO A 211 -27.04 -8.50 -21.60
CA PRO A 211 -27.97 -7.72 -20.79
C PRO A 211 -29.15 -8.53 -20.25
N ASN A 212 -29.34 -9.78 -20.70
CA ASN A 212 -30.43 -10.65 -20.26
C ASN A 212 -29.98 -11.74 -19.28
N ASP A 213 -28.69 -11.80 -18.94
CA ASP A 213 -28.20 -12.72 -17.91
C ASP A 213 -28.76 -12.29 -16.55
N GLU A 214 -29.54 -13.17 -15.90
CA GLU A 214 -30.08 -12.93 -14.56
C GLU A 214 -29.00 -13.06 -13.46
N THR A 215 -27.83 -13.59 -13.81
CA THR A 215 -26.69 -13.85 -12.92
C THR A 215 -25.35 -13.39 -13.54
N PRO A 216 -25.24 -12.12 -13.98
CA PRO A 216 -24.09 -11.66 -14.74
C PRO A 216 -22.81 -11.76 -13.89
N ILE A 217 -21.73 -12.20 -14.53
CA ILE A 217 -20.40 -12.18 -13.93
C ILE A 217 -19.85 -10.75 -13.87
N SER A 218 -18.79 -10.54 -13.09
CA SER A 218 -18.01 -9.31 -13.13
C SER A 218 -17.04 -9.31 -14.32
N TYR A 219 -17.50 -8.83 -15.47
CA TYR A 219 -16.66 -8.65 -16.66
C TYR A 219 -15.48 -7.71 -16.36
N GLY A 220 -14.29 -8.03 -16.88
CA GLY A 220 -13.10 -7.18 -16.71
C GLY A 220 -12.42 -7.23 -15.34
N LEU A 221 -12.96 -7.96 -14.36
CA LEU A 221 -12.53 -7.84 -12.96
C LEU A 221 -11.07 -8.24 -12.72
N ASN A 222 -10.58 -9.27 -13.42
CA ASN A 222 -9.25 -9.84 -13.23
C ASN A 222 -8.43 -9.84 -14.53
N THR A 223 -8.51 -8.76 -15.30
CA THR A 223 -7.84 -8.65 -16.60
C THR A 223 -7.22 -7.28 -16.79
N LYS A 224 -6.14 -7.23 -17.58
CA LYS A 224 -5.66 -5.99 -18.21
C LYS A 224 -6.18 -5.93 -19.65
N MET A 225 -6.69 -4.78 -20.09
CA MET A 225 -6.98 -4.55 -21.51
C MET A 225 -5.67 -4.18 -22.22
N VAL A 226 -5.34 -4.89 -23.30
CA VAL A 226 -4.11 -4.66 -24.08
C VAL A 226 -4.45 -4.45 -25.55
N ARG A 227 -3.59 -3.74 -26.28
CA ARG A 227 -3.68 -3.64 -27.75
C ARG A 227 -2.90 -4.78 -28.40
N ASP A 228 -3.55 -5.50 -29.31
CA ASP A 228 -2.94 -6.56 -30.09
C ASP A 228 -2.21 -6.02 -31.33
N ALA A 229 -1.41 -6.87 -31.97
CA ALA A 229 -0.61 -6.49 -33.14
C ALA A 229 -1.45 -6.04 -34.35
N ASP A 230 -2.71 -6.46 -34.44
CA ASP A 230 -3.67 -6.03 -35.47
C ASP A 230 -4.40 -4.72 -35.14
N GLY A 231 -4.12 -4.14 -33.97
CA GLY A 231 -4.72 -2.92 -33.46
C GLY A 231 -6.01 -3.12 -32.68
N SER A 232 -6.54 -4.34 -32.55
CA SER A 232 -7.70 -4.64 -31.71
C SER A 232 -7.36 -4.63 -30.21
N VAL A 233 -8.37 -4.42 -29.36
CA VAL A 233 -8.23 -4.53 -27.90
C VAL A 233 -8.70 -5.91 -27.41
N LYS A 234 -8.01 -6.45 -26.40
CA LYS A 234 -8.36 -7.73 -25.77
C LYS A 234 -8.02 -7.74 -24.28
N GLU A 235 -8.67 -8.62 -23.53
CA GLU A 235 -8.34 -8.89 -22.14
C GLU A 235 -7.19 -9.89 -21.99
N VAL A 236 -6.25 -9.60 -21.10
CA VAL A 236 -5.24 -10.54 -20.61
C VAL A 236 -5.51 -10.85 -19.15
N THR A 237 -5.88 -12.10 -18.88
CA THR A 237 -6.28 -12.56 -17.54
C THR A 237 -5.12 -12.63 -16.56
N TYR A 238 -5.35 -12.11 -15.36
CA TYR A 238 -4.53 -12.31 -14.17
C TYR A 238 -4.77 -13.72 -13.63
N SER A 239 -3.79 -14.62 -13.79
CA SER A 239 -3.92 -16.00 -13.34
C SER A 239 -2.56 -16.67 -13.16
N ALA A 240 -2.54 -17.87 -12.54
CA ALA A 240 -1.34 -18.69 -12.36
C ALA A 240 -0.66 -19.09 -13.69
N ASN A 241 -1.40 -19.02 -14.81
CA ASN A 241 -0.92 -19.35 -16.16
C ASN A 241 -0.88 -18.13 -17.10
N GLY A 242 -1.17 -16.93 -16.59
CA GLY A 242 -1.31 -15.71 -17.39
C GLY A 242 -0.49 -14.55 -16.83
N MET A 243 -1.04 -13.34 -16.92
CA MET A 243 -0.40 -12.16 -16.34
C MET A 243 -0.33 -12.31 -14.81
N TYR A 244 0.77 -11.83 -14.23
CA TYR A 244 1.12 -11.99 -12.81
C TYR A 244 1.33 -13.43 -12.32
N ALA A 245 1.47 -14.41 -13.22
CA ALA A 245 1.66 -15.82 -12.88
C ALA A 245 2.71 -16.12 -11.80
N PRO A 246 3.91 -15.49 -11.76
CA PRO A 246 4.87 -15.74 -10.70
C PRO A 246 4.34 -15.40 -9.30
N ALA A 247 3.71 -14.23 -9.13
CA ALA A 247 3.14 -13.81 -7.85
C ALA A 247 1.90 -14.64 -7.49
N ILE A 248 1.01 -14.90 -8.46
CA ILE A 248 -0.21 -15.68 -8.21
C ILE A 248 0.12 -17.13 -7.82
N ARG A 249 1.19 -17.71 -8.36
CA ARG A 249 1.64 -19.04 -7.93
C ARG A 249 2.15 -19.06 -6.48
N GLU A 250 2.82 -18.00 -6.02
CA GLU A 250 3.19 -17.88 -4.60
C GLU A 250 1.97 -17.64 -3.69
N ILE A 251 0.89 -17.03 -4.19
CA ILE A 251 -0.38 -16.88 -3.45
C ILE A 251 -1.05 -18.24 -3.23
N ILE A 252 -0.98 -19.14 -4.22
CA ILE A 252 -1.68 -20.45 -4.20
C ILE A 252 -0.95 -21.50 -3.36
N LYS A 253 0.38 -21.40 -3.27
CA LYS A 253 1.28 -22.40 -2.68
C LYS A 253 1.07 -22.62 -1.18
#